data_AF-A0A7C4E9D7-F1
#
_entry.id   AF-A0A7C4E9D7-F1
#
_cell.length_a   1.000
_cell.length_b   1.000
_cell.length_c   1.000
_cell.angle_alpha   90.00
_cell.angle_beta   90.00
_cell.angle_gamma   90.00
#
_symmetry.space_group_name_H-M   'P 1'
#
loop_
_entity.id
_entity.type
_entity.pdbx_description
1 polymer ?
#
loop_
_entity_poly.entity_id
_entity_poly.type
_entity_poly.pdbx_seq_one_letter_code
_entity_poly.pdbx_strand_id
1 'polypeptide(L)' 'MINIGNLPGESCMITLCDITGKPLITTITSASYLSVSTQHIASGIYFLIIRNNEGTIIFRQRLIKN' A
#
# COMPACT_ATOMS: atom_id res chain seq x y z
N MET A 1 6.66 5.01 8.60
CA MET A 1 6.12 3.64 8.56
C MET A 1 4.63 3.76 8.28
N ILE A 2 4.08 2.94 7.38
CA ILE A 2 2.64 2.83 7.15
C ILE A 2 2.19 1.49 7.71
N ASN A 3 1.20 1.50 8.59
CA ASN A 3 0.62 0.29 9.18
C ASN A 3 -0.73 0.03 8.54
N ILE A 4 -0.92 -1.17 8.02
CA ILE A 4 -2.12 -1.60 7.29
C ILE A 4 -2.68 -2.79 8.05
N GLY A 5 -3.83 -2.61 8.68
CA GLY A 5 -4.58 -3.67 9.37
C GLY A 5 -5.83 -4.06 8.60
N ASN A 6 -6.46 -5.17 9.02
CA ASN A 6 -7.69 -5.70 8.45
C ASN A 6 -7.57 -6.01 6.94
N LEU A 7 -6.41 -6.51 6.52
CA LEU A 7 -6.30 -7.10 5.20
C LEU A 7 -7.24 -8.30 5.11
N PRO A 8 -7.90 -8.53 3.96
CA PRO A 8 -8.64 -9.78 3.76
C PRO A 8 -7.61 -10.89 4.00
N GLY A 9 -7.91 -11.89 4.82
CA GLY A 9 -6.97 -12.97 5.18
C GLY A 9 -6.55 -13.88 4.01
N GLU A 10 -6.74 -13.42 2.78
CA GLU A 10 -6.29 -14.01 1.54
C GLU A 10 -5.11 -13.21 0.98
N SER A 11 -4.34 -13.82 0.07
CA SER A 11 -3.24 -13.10 -0.59
C SER A 11 -3.76 -11.81 -1.25
N CYS A 12 -3.06 -10.70 -1.00
CA CYS A 12 -3.36 -9.40 -1.56
C CYS A 12 -2.06 -8.69 -1.96
N MET A 13 -2.16 -7.86 -2.99
CA MET A 13 -1.06 -7.03 -3.46
C MET A 13 -1.25 -5.61 -2.96
N ILE A 14 -0.25 -5.12 -2.23
CA ILE A 14 -0.20 -3.77 -1.68
C ILE A 14 0.81 -2.98 -2.48
N THR A 15 0.36 -1.85 -3.02
CA THR A 15 1.17 -0.93 -3.81
C THR A 15 1.11 0.46 -3.20
N LEU A 16 2.28 1.05 -2.94
CA LEU A 16 2.40 2.47 -2.63
C LEU A 16 2.87 3.19 -3.90
N CYS A 17 2.06 4.11 -4.40
CA CYS A 17 2.35 4.94 -5.55
C CYS A 17 2.67 6.38 -5.13
N ASP A 18 3.54 7.06 -5.90
CA ASP A 18 3.71 8.50 -5.79
C ASP A 18 2.51 9.28 -6.36
N ILE A 19 2.56 10.62 -6.28
CA ILE A 19 1.50 11.50 -6.79
C ILE A 19 1.25 11.35 -8.31
N THR A 20 2.22 10.85 -9.06
CA THR A 20 2.09 10.61 -10.51
C THR A 20 1.49 9.23 -10.81
N GLY A 21 1.27 8.40 -9.78
CA GLY A 21 0.79 7.03 -9.91
C GLY A 21 1.88 6.00 -10.09
N LYS A 22 3.17 6.40 -10.11
CA LYS A 22 4.29 5.47 -10.27
C LYS A 22 4.41 4.61 -9.01
N PRO A 23 4.48 3.27 -9.14
CA PRO A 23 4.67 2.39 -8.00
C PRO A 23 6.08 2.58 -7.42
N LEU A 24 6.15 2.80 -6.11
CA LEU A 24 7.39 2.93 -5.34
C LEU A 24 7.69 1.66 -4.55
N ILE A 25 6.68 1.09 -3.92
CA ILE A 25 6.76 -0.15 -3.15
C ILE A 25 5.62 -1.04 -3.58
N THR A 26 5.94 -2.29 -3.90
CA THR A 26 4.94 -3.34 -4.14
C THR A 26 5.29 -4.54 -3.28
N THR A 27 4.31 -5.09 -2.60
CA THR A 27 4.46 -6.30 -1.79
C THR A 27 3.20 -7.13 -1.85
N ILE A 28 3.37 -8.43 -1.69
CA ILE A 28 2.28 -9.40 -1.65
C ILE A 28 2.29 -10.01 -0.25
N THR A 29 1.13 -10.06 0.38
CA THR A 29 0.99 -10.61 1.72
C THR A 29 -0.34 -11.35 1.84
N SER A 30 -0.34 -12.43 2.62
CA SER A 30 -1.54 -13.09 3.13
C SER A 30 -1.78 -12.79 4.62
N ALA A 31 -0.90 -11.99 5.24
CA ALA A 31 -1.09 -11.57 6.62
C ALA A 31 -2.24 -10.58 6.73
N SER A 32 -3.01 -10.65 7.83
CA SER A 32 -4.07 -9.69 8.16
C SER A 32 -3.53 -8.30 8.53
N TYR A 33 -2.22 -8.19 8.76
CA TYR A 33 -1.51 -6.97 9.14
C TYR A 33 -0.17 -6.86 8.41
N LEU A 34 0.18 -5.65 7.97
CA LEU A 34 1.46 -5.35 7.37
C LEU A 34 1.97 -3.97 7.79
N SER A 35 3.27 -3.87 8.05
CA SER A 35 3.99 -2.60 8.20
C SER A 35 4.94 -2.38 7.03
N VAL A 36 4.76 -1.28 6.30
CA VAL A 36 5.64 -0.87 5.19
C VAL A 36 6.55 0.26 5.67
N SER A 37 7.87 0.05 5.57
CA SER A 37 8.83 1.13 5.85
C SER A 37 8.74 2.18 4.75
N THR A 38 8.67 3.44 5.18
CA THR A 38 8.66 4.61 4.29
C THR A 38 9.86 5.52 4.53
N GLN A 39 10.92 5.02 5.19
CA GLN A 39 12.07 5.84 5.58
C GLN A 39 12.78 6.50 4.39
N HIS A 40 12.90 5.80 3.26
CA HIS A 40 13.60 6.29 2.06
C HIS A 40 12.69 7.03 1.06
N ILE A 41 11.43 7.28 1.43
CA ILE A 41 10.48 8.00 0.60
C ILE A 41 10.49 9.48 1.00
N ALA A 42 10.55 10.39 0.03
CA ALA A 42 10.49 11.83 0.28
C ALA A 42 9.17 12.26 0.94
N SER A 43 9.13 13.49 1.47
CA SER A 43 7.86 14.10 1.90
C SER A 43 7.01 14.43 0.67
N GLY A 44 5.70 14.27 0.78
CA GLY A 44 4.78 14.46 -0.34
C GLY A 44 3.47 13.68 -0.21
N ILE A 45 2.73 13.63 -1.31
CA ILE A 45 1.44 12.92 -1.41
C ILE A 45 1.67 11.57 -2.09
N TYR A 46 1.06 10.53 -1.52
CA TYR A 46 1.15 9.15 -1.98
C TYR A 46 -0.23 8.50 -2.02
N PHE A 47 -0.34 7.41 -2.78
CA PHE A 47 -1.53 6.59 -2.84
C PHE A 47 -1.20 5.15 -2.43
N LEU A 48 -1.82 4.67 -1.37
CA LEU A 48 -1.82 3.27 -0.99
C LEU A 48 -2.96 2.58 -1.71
N ILE A 49 -2.67 1.50 -2.43
CA ILE A 49 -3.63 0.71 -3.19
C ILE A 49 -3.47 -0.74 -2.78
N ILE A 50 -4.58 -1.39 -2.43
CA ILE A 50 -4.61 -2.81 -2.10
C ILE A 50 -5.52 -3.50 -3.11
N ARG A 51 -4.99 -4.56 -3.73
CA ARG A 51 -5.70 -5.39 -4.70
C ARG A 51 -5.82 -6.82 -4.17
N ASN A 52 -6.95 -7.47 -4.43
CA ASN A 52 -7.07 -8.92 -4.23
C ASN A 52 -6.26 -9.69 -5.29
N ASN A 53 -6.27 -11.03 -5.21
CA ASN A 53 -5.56 -11.89 -6.17
C ASN A 53 -6.09 -11.79 -7.61
N GLU A 54 -7.29 -11.27 -7.81
CA GLU A 54 -7.90 -11.05 -9.13
C GLU A 54 -7.49 -9.69 -9.72
N GLY A 55 -6.73 -8.88 -8.99
CA GLY A 55 -6.33 -7.53 -9.41
C GLY A 55 -7.37 -6.44 -9.11
N THR A 56 -8.50 -6.79 -8.50
CA THR A 56 -9.55 -5.84 -8.10
C THR A 56 -9.07 -4.97 -6.94
N ILE A 57 -9.23 -3.65 -7.07
CA ILE A 57 -8.90 -2.71 -5.98
C ILE A 57 -9.95 -2.85 -4.87
N ILE A 58 -9.52 -3.34 -3.72
CA ILE A 58 -10.38 -3.52 -2.54
C ILE A 58 -10.22 -2.37 -1.54
N PHE A 59 -9.11 -1.64 -1.60
CA PHE A 59 -8.88 -0.46 -0.77
C PHE A 59 -7.96 0.53 -1.47
N ARG A 60 -8.24 1.82 -1.29
CA ARG A 60 -7.36 2.91 -1.72
C ARG A 60 -7.37 4.04 -0.69
N GLN A 61 -6.20 4.59 -0.40
CA GLN A 61 -6.06 5.71 0.52
C GLN A 61 -5.02 6.70 0.04
N ARG A 62 -5.34 8.00 0.13
CA ARG A 62 -4.37 9.08 -0.05
C ARG A 62 -3.61 9.30 1.25
N LEU A 63 -2.29 9.30 1.19
CA LEU A 63 -1.39 9.52 2.30
C LEU A 63 -0.62 10.82 2.09
N ILE A 64 -0.39 11.55 3.17
CA ILE A 64 0.45 12.75 3.18
C ILE A 64 1.61 12.45 4.12
N LYS A 65 2.83 12.47 3.57
CA LYS A 65 4.06 12.33 4.34
C LYS A 65 4.67 13.72 4.52
N ASN A 66 4.83 14.13 5.78
CA ASN A 66 5.57 15.33 6.15
C ASN A 66 7.06 15.00 6.33
#